data_AF-A0A969AYX9-F1
#
_entry.id   AF-A0A969AYX9-F1
#
_cell.length_a   1.000
_cell.length_b   1.000
_cell.length_c   1.000
_cell.angle_alpha   90.00
_cell.angle_beta   90.00
_cell.angle_gamma   90.00
#
_symmetry.space_group_name_H-M   'P 1'
#
loop_
_entity.id
_entity.type
_entity.pdbx_description
1 polymer ?
#
loop_
_entity_poly.entity_id
_entity_poly.type
_entity_poly.pdbx_seq_one_letter_code
_entity_poly.pdbx_strand_id
1 'polypeptide(L)'
;MHIFNKIELKLRLAFISMVAITAIGGAVSYLKVQEAGNYVGYKEKVMDILLHLKEARLHEKNFIMYDRKTVNFLESAQSQTTEAHQAEIATINSLIDSLIYQNLVEDVVLNTMLSDMKSGIKMYNDSFDELTKLYQQRGFKDHGLEGSMREDVHNLQEAIGPREKIYAYSLRRHEKDFMLRKDLKYFETLRKTAEEFKEYVRMSDEAHMSPAYKKNISRVIDNYIQKFVKIVELEMEIGLSESEGVSGKLLQSANDLEPISDAMLIYADTKSADFQQQASFYFLGSVILMILAGFFIVIGLDKSISRPIALLNDVIKDEINGKERTNALEGLQSRDEIGELSTNFKLMMKKLDQQFDAINETNKVLEEASEIDKKKNGWRKAFLPLWI
;
A
#
# COMPACT_ATOMS: atom_id res chain seq x y z
N MET A 1 -32.73 38.28 -20.90
CA MET A 1 -32.56 38.08 -19.43
C MET A 1 -33.75 37.33 -18.77
N HIS A 2 -34.79 36.88 -19.52
CA HIS A 2 -35.97 36.18 -18.97
C HIS A 2 -35.82 34.66 -18.76
N ILE A 3 -34.76 34.03 -19.27
CA ILE A 3 -34.62 32.56 -19.28
C ILE A 3 -34.35 32.01 -17.86
N PHE A 4 -33.70 32.79 -16.99
CA PHE A 4 -33.30 32.33 -15.65
C PHE A 4 -34.42 32.27 -14.60
N ASN A 5 -35.58 32.85 -14.88
CA ASN A 5 -36.67 32.92 -13.89
C ASN A 5 -37.68 31.79 -14.01
N LYS A 6 -37.55 30.90 -15.01
CA LYS A 6 -38.52 29.85 -15.23
C LYS A 6 -38.58 28.86 -14.06
N ILE A 7 -39.77 28.52 -13.58
CA ILE A 7 -39.98 27.52 -12.51
C ILE A 7 -39.28 26.20 -12.83
N GLU A 8 -39.42 25.75 -14.08
CA GLU A 8 -38.79 24.53 -14.60
C GLU A 8 -37.26 24.58 -14.46
N LEU A 9 -36.64 25.73 -14.74
CA LEU A 9 -35.20 25.91 -14.61
C LEU A 9 -34.77 25.91 -13.14
N LYS A 10 -35.52 26.55 -12.24
CA LYS A 10 -35.22 26.54 -10.79
C LYS A 10 -35.22 25.11 -10.23
N LEU A 11 -36.21 24.30 -10.61
CA LEU A 11 -36.31 22.90 -10.21
C LEU A 11 -35.15 22.06 -10.78
N ARG A 12 -34.83 22.24 -12.07
CA ARG A 12 -33.69 21.55 -12.70
C ARG A 12 -32.37 21.92 -12.04
N LEU A 13 -32.11 23.20 -11.81
CA LEU A 13 -30.89 23.67 -11.16
C LEU A 13 -30.77 23.15 -9.72
N ALA A 14 -31.86 23.16 -8.95
CA ALA A 14 -31.88 22.57 -7.62
C ALA A 14 -31.50 21.08 -7.64
N PHE A 15 -32.14 20.31 -8.53
CA PHE A 15 -31.81 18.88 -8.68
C PHE A 15 -30.38 18.65 -9.15
N ILE A 16 -29.92 19.39 -10.17
CA ILE A 16 -28.54 19.30 -10.70
C ILE A 16 -27.53 19.64 -9.60
N SER A 17 -27.78 20.68 -8.80
CA SER A 17 -26.88 21.05 -7.71
C SER A 17 -26.73 19.95 -6.66
N MET A 18 -27.83 19.27 -6.31
CA MET A 18 -27.83 18.18 -5.35
C MET A 18 -27.06 16.97 -5.89
N VAL A 19 -27.30 16.61 -7.15
CA VAL A 19 -26.55 15.53 -7.83
C VAL A 19 -25.07 15.88 -7.94
N ALA A 20 -24.72 17.12 -8.25
CA ALA A 20 -23.34 17.57 -8.36
C ALA A 20 -22.58 17.45 -7.03
N ILE A 21 -23.20 17.83 -5.91
CA ILE A 21 -22.60 17.71 -4.57
C ILE A 21 -22.25 16.25 -4.27
N THR A 22 -23.20 15.33 -4.46
CA THR A 22 -22.99 13.90 -4.20
C THR A 22 -21.96 13.30 -5.17
N ALA A 23 -21.99 13.68 -6.44
CA ALA A 23 -21.04 13.20 -7.44
C ALA A 23 -19.61 13.64 -7.13
N ILE A 24 -19.41 14.91 -6.75
CA ILE A 24 -18.08 15.43 -6.39
C ILE A 24 -17.56 14.75 -5.12
N GLY A 25 -18.38 14.69 -4.06
CA GLY A 25 -17.99 14.05 -2.80
C GLY A 25 -17.71 12.56 -2.95
N GLY A 26 -18.55 11.85 -3.71
CA GLY A 26 -18.36 10.45 -4.07
C GLY A 26 -17.10 10.23 -4.90
N ALA A 27 -16.82 11.09 -5.89
CA ALA A 27 -15.60 11.01 -6.70
C ALA A 27 -14.34 11.22 -5.85
N VAL A 28 -14.31 12.24 -4.98
CA VAL A 28 -13.17 12.47 -4.08
C VAL A 28 -12.99 11.30 -3.11
N SER A 29 -14.08 10.81 -2.51
CA SER A 29 -14.04 9.64 -1.64
C SER A 29 -13.50 8.40 -2.35
N TYR A 30 -13.97 8.15 -3.58
CA TYR A 30 -13.51 7.04 -4.41
C TYR A 30 -12.01 7.13 -4.74
N LEU A 31 -11.51 8.32 -5.11
CA LEU A 31 -10.07 8.52 -5.34
C LEU A 31 -9.25 8.21 -4.08
N LYS A 32 -9.73 8.58 -2.89
CA LYS A 32 -9.07 8.25 -1.62
C LYS A 32 -9.11 6.76 -1.30
N VAL A 33 -10.20 6.06 -1.62
CA VAL A 33 -10.24 4.58 -1.52
C VAL A 33 -9.24 3.92 -2.47
N GLN A 34 -9.09 4.46 -3.68
CA GLN A 34 -8.10 3.95 -4.64
C GLN A 34 -6.67 4.16 -4.15
N GLU A 35 -6.36 5.34 -3.60
CA GLU A 35 -5.07 5.60 -2.95
C GLU A 35 -4.81 4.62 -1.80
N ALA A 36 -5.79 4.36 -0.92
CA ALA A 36 -5.67 3.35 0.14
C ALA A 36 -5.38 1.95 -0.45
N GLY A 37 -6.08 1.56 -1.51
CA GLY A 37 -5.88 0.29 -2.21
C GLY A 37 -4.46 0.13 -2.77
N ASN A 38 -3.83 1.21 -3.23
CA ASN A 38 -2.43 1.17 -3.69
C ASN A 38 -1.47 0.79 -2.56
N TYR A 39 -1.67 1.31 -1.34
CA TYR A 39 -0.86 0.94 -0.17
C TYR A 39 -1.13 -0.48 0.32
N VAL A 40 -2.36 -1.00 0.17
CA VAL A 40 -2.65 -2.43 0.40
C VAL A 40 -1.87 -3.30 -0.58
N GLY A 41 -1.88 -2.98 -1.87
CA GLY A 41 -1.08 -3.71 -2.87
C GLY A 41 0.42 -3.60 -2.62
N TYR A 42 0.91 -2.47 -2.10
CA TYR A 42 2.30 -2.34 -1.66
C TYR A 42 2.61 -3.29 -0.50
N LYS A 43 1.76 -3.32 0.52
CA LYS A 43 1.92 -4.20 1.67
C LYS A 43 2.01 -5.67 1.26
N GLU A 44 1.15 -6.11 0.33
CA GLU A 44 1.19 -7.48 -0.21
C GLU A 44 2.56 -7.78 -0.84
N LYS A 45 3.06 -6.89 -1.69
CA LYS A 45 4.39 -7.06 -2.30
C LYS A 45 5.54 -7.05 -1.30
N VAL A 46 5.47 -6.25 -0.24
CA VAL A 46 6.47 -6.29 0.85
C VAL A 46 6.40 -7.62 1.60
N MET A 47 5.21 -8.17 1.80
CA MET A 47 5.05 -9.50 2.38
C MET A 47 5.66 -10.60 1.49
N ASP A 48 5.53 -10.48 0.17
CA ASP A 48 6.18 -11.39 -0.78
C ASP A 48 7.71 -11.28 -0.69
N ILE A 49 8.26 -10.06 -0.64
CA ILE A 49 9.70 -9.84 -0.42
C ILE A 49 10.17 -10.53 0.87
N LEU A 50 9.42 -10.36 1.97
CA LEU A 50 9.72 -10.98 3.25
C LEU A 50 9.69 -12.51 3.20
N LEU A 51 8.75 -13.08 2.44
CA LEU A 51 8.64 -14.52 2.24
C LEU A 51 9.88 -15.05 1.51
N HIS A 52 10.22 -14.45 0.37
CA HIS A 52 11.40 -14.81 -0.41
C HIS A 52 12.70 -14.62 0.40
N LEU A 53 12.78 -13.58 1.24
CA LEU A 53 13.93 -13.40 2.15
C LEU A 53 14.04 -14.55 3.17
N LYS A 54 12.91 -15.03 3.71
CA LYS A 54 12.91 -16.18 4.63
C LYS A 54 13.35 -17.46 3.92
N GLU A 55 12.90 -17.69 2.69
CA GLU A 55 13.34 -18.83 1.88
C GLU A 55 14.84 -18.73 1.53
N ALA A 56 15.34 -17.54 1.16
CA ALA A 56 16.76 -17.32 0.93
C ALA A 56 17.61 -17.65 2.17
N ARG A 57 17.13 -17.27 3.37
CA ARG A 57 17.79 -17.61 4.66
C ARG A 57 17.69 -19.10 4.98
N LEU A 58 16.62 -19.77 4.60
CA LEU A 58 16.51 -21.22 4.72
C LEU A 58 17.55 -21.92 3.85
N HIS A 59 17.68 -21.51 2.58
CA HIS A 59 18.69 -22.04 1.67
C HIS A 59 20.12 -21.76 2.14
N GLU A 60 20.39 -20.57 2.67
CA GLU A 60 21.66 -20.24 3.33
C GLU A 60 22.00 -21.23 4.45
N LYS A 61 21.07 -21.45 5.38
CA LYS A 61 21.29 -22.36 6.52
C LYS A 61 21.50 -23.81 6.04
N ASN A 62 20.72 -24.25 5.06
CA ASN A 62 20.87 -25.57 4.46
C ASN A 62 22.21 -25.73 3.75
N PHE A 63 22.70 -24.68 3.09
CA PHE A 63 24.02 -24.65 2.49
C PHE A 63 25.12 -24.86 3.54
N ILE A 64 25.09 -24.07 4.62
CA ILE A 64 26.07 -24.12 5.71
C ILE A 64 26.04 -25.49 6.41
N MET A 65 24.86 -26.09 6.58
CA MET A 65 24.73 -27.36 7.29
C MET A 65 25.13 -28.56 6.43
N TYR A 66 24.75 -28.56 5.15
CA TYR A 66 24.80 -29.74 4.28
C TYR A 66 25.66 -29.50 3.02
N ASP A 67 25.24 -28.60 2.14
CA ASP A 67 25.77 -28.56 0.77
C ASP A 67 27.23 -28.13 0.67
N ARG A 68 27.73 -27.31 1.60
CA ARG A 68 29.15 -26.88 1.60
C ARG A 68 30.16 -28.04 1.64
N LYS A 69 29.72 -29.25 2.00
CA LYS A 69 30.53 -30.47 2.10
C LYS A 69 30.37 -31.40 0.90
N THR A 70 29.52 -31.07 -0.06
CA THR A 70 29.21 -31.91 -1.22
C THR A 70 30.27 -31.78 -2.29
N VAL A 71 30.52 -32.86 -3.04
CA VAL A 71 31.52 -32.88 -4.11
C VAL A 71 31.17 -31.86 -5.20
N ASN A 72 29.90 -31.81 -5.62
CA ASN A 72 29.43 -30.86 -6.63
C ASN A 72 29.80 -29.41 -6.29
N PHE A 73 29.54 -28.98 -5.05
CA PHE A 73 29.89 -27.63 -4.61
C PHE A 73 31.40 -27.40 -4.62
N LEU A 74 32.18 -28.34 -4.09
CA LEU A 74 33.63 -28.19 -3.97
C LEU A 74 34.30 -28.09 -5.35
N GLU A 75 33.76 -28.74 -6.37
CA GLU A 75 34.29 -28.73 -7.74
C GLU A 75 33.76 -27.58 -8.61
N SER A 76 32.49 -27.19 -8.44
CA SER A 76 31.82 -26.23 -9.34
C SER A 76 31.49 -24.86 -8.71
N ALA A 77 31.68 -24.69 -7.41
CA ALA A 77 31.17 -23.58 -6.61
C ALA A 77 29.62 -23.46 -6.57
N GLN A 78 28.90 -24.47 -7.07
CA GLN A 78 27.44 -24.47 -7.15
C GLN A 78 26.84 -25.68 -6.45
N SER A 79 25.71 -25.46 -5.78
CA SER A 79 24.87 -26.48 -5.19
C SER A 79 23.40 -26.14 -5.38
N GLN A 80 22.52 -27.09 -5.09
CA GLN A 80 21.07 -26.87 -5.15
C GLN A 80 20.66 -25.69 -4.24
N THR A 81 21.24 -25.58 -3.05
CA THR A 81 20.92 -24.48 -2.13
C THR A 81 21.52 -23.13 -2.55
N THR A 82 22.71 -23.07 -3.16
CA THR A 82 23.25 -21.79 -3.66
C THR A 82 22.43 -21.29 -4.85
N GLU A 83 22.04 -22.16 -5.77
CA GLU A 83 21.19 -21.80 -6.91
C GLU A 83 19.80 -21.32 -6.45
N ALA A 84 19.19 -22.05 -5.51
CA ALA A 84 17.91 -21.66 -4.93
C ALA A 84 18.00 -20.30 -4.23
N HIS A 85 19.03 -20.09 -3.39
CA HIS A 85 19.26 -18.78 -2.75
C HIS A 85 19.37 -17.65 -3.79
N GLN A 86 20.14 -17.84 -4.86
CA GLN A 86 20.31 -16.84 -5.91
C GLN A 86 19.01 -16.55 -6.67
N ALA A 87 18.17 -17.57 -6.88
CA ALA A 87 16.84 -17.41 -7.48
C ALA A 87 15.90 -16.58 -6.58
N GLU A 88 15.92 -16.83 -5.27
CA GLU A 88 15.17 -16.03 -4.30
C GLU A 88 15.62 -14.56 -4.29
N ILE A 89 16.94 -14.32 -4.25
CA ILE A 89 17.51 -12.97 -4.32
C ILE A 89 17.17 -12.25 -5.63
N ALA A 90 17.20 -12.95 -6.77
CA ALA A 90 16.79 -12.39 -8.05
C ALA A 90 15.31 -11.98 -8.04
N THR A 91 14.45 -12.81 -7.46
CA THR A 91 13.01 -12.53 -7.31
C THR A 91 12.77 -11.33 -6.42
N ILE A 92 13.44 -11.25 -5.26
CA ILE A 92 13.38 -10.09 -4.36
C ILE A 92 13.76 -8.79 -5.09
N ASN A 93 14.88 -8.80 -5.81
CA ASN A 93 15.33 -7.63 -6.56
C ASN A 93 14.32 -7.21 -7.63
N SER A 94 13.72 -8.17 -8.35
CA SER A 94 12.66 -7.89 -9.32
C SER A 94 11.42 -7.29 -8.68
N LEU A 95 11.01 -7.77 -7.49
CA LEU A 95 9.88 -7.21 -6.75
C LEU A 95 10.15 -5.78 -6.30
N ILE A 96 11.33 -5.51 -5.72
CA ILE A 96 11.76 -4.18 -5.31
C ILE A 96 11.81 -3.23 -6.52
N ASP A 97 12.41 -3.66 -7.63
CA ASP A 97 12.47 -2.86 -8.84
C ASP A 97 11.06 -2.55 -9.36
N SER A 98 10.15 -3.52 -9.36
CA SER A 98 8.76 -3.29 -9.75
C SER A 98 8.07 -2.22 -8.89
N LEU A 99 8.37 -2.17 -7.59
CA LEU A 99 7.82 -1.19 -6.66
C LEU A 99 8.39 0.20 -6.92
N ILE A 100 9.69 0.30 -7.20
CA ILE A 100 10.36 1.57 -7.55
C ILE A 100 9.83 2.11 -8.89
N TYR A 101 9.68 1.25 -9.92
CA TYR A 101 9.22 1.66 -11.25
C TYR A 101 7.72 1.98 -11.32
N GLN A 102 6.90 1.46 -10.40
CA GLN A 102 5.45 1.75 -10.34
C GLN A 102 5.11 3.19 -9.93
N ASN A 103 6.12 4.07 -9.85
CA ASN A 103 5.96 5.52 -9.93
C ASN A 103 5.17 6.12 -8.75
N LEU A 104 5.49 5.69 -7.54
CA LEU A 104 5.23 6.43 -6.31
C LEU A 104 6.33 7.49 -6.08
N VAL A 105 6.78 8.20 -7.14
CA VAL A 105 7.80 9.27 -7.01
C VAL A 105 7.39 10.33 -5.98
N GLU A 106 6.10 10.43 -5.67
CA GLU A 106 5.59 11.32 -4.62
C GLU A 106 5.82 10.82 -3.18
N ASP A 107 5.86 9.50 -2.94
CA ASP A 107 6.14 8.97 -1.59
C ASP A 107 7.63 8.77 -1.38
N VAL A 108 8.29 9.87 -1.00
CA VAL A 108 9.73 9.93 -0.73
C VAL A 108 10.14 8.94 0.37
N VAL A 109 9.30 8.73 1.38
CA VAL A 109 9.61 7.86 2.52
C VAL A 109 9.69 6.41 2.07
N LEU A 110 8.70 5.96 1.30
CA LEU A 110 8.63 4.60 0.80
C LEU A 110 9.78 4.27 -0.16
N ASN A 111 10.09 5.19 -1.06
CA ASN A 111 11.21 5.03 -1.99
C ASN A 111 12.55 4.94 -1.27
N THR A 112 12.73 5.71 -0.19
CA THR A 112 13.93 5.64 0.65
C THR A 112 14.03 4.27 1.30
N MET A 113 12.96 3.78 1.94
CA MET A 113 12.93 2.45 2.54
C MET A 113 13.23 1.35 1.50
N LEU A 114 12.65 1.43 0.29
CA LEU A 114 12.91 0.46 -0.79
C LEU A 114 14.37 0.46 -1.23
N SER A 115 14.99 1.63 -1.32
CA SER A 115 16.41 1.76 -1.63
C SER A 115 17.28 1.15 -0.51
N ASP A 116 16.94 1.40 0.75
CA ASP A 116 17.64 0.85 1.91
C ASP A 116 17.52 -0.68 1.94
N MET A 117 16.31 -1.21 1.71
CA MET A 117 16.05 -2.65 1.55
C MET A 117 16.90 -3.24 0.43
N LYS A 118 16.94 -2.61 -0.75
CA LYS A 118 17.75 -3.06 -1.88
C LYS A 118 19.23 -3.13 -1.54
N SER A 119 19.74 -2.09 -0.87
CA SER A 119 21.13 -2.06 -0.42
C SER A 119 21.42 -3.14 0.62
N GLY A 120 20.53 -3.34 1.59
CA GLY A 120 20.66 -4.40 2.59
C GLY A 120 20.66 -5.80 1.99
N ILE A 121 19.75 -6.08 1.04
CA ILE A 121 19.68 -7.36 0.32
C ILE A 121 20.97 -7.61 -0.46
N LYS A 122 21.52 -6.56 -1.09
CA LYS A 122 22.82 -6.66 -1.77
C LYS A 122 23.94 -7.01 -0.79
N MET A 123 24.03 -6.32 0.35
CA MET A 123 25.07 -6.61 1.36
C MET A 123 24.94 -8.03 1.92
N TYR A 124 23.72 -8.49 2.13
CA TYR A 124 23.42 -9.86 2.54
C TYR A 124 23.88 -10.88 1.50
N ASN A 125 23.47 -10.72 0.23
CA ASN A 125 23.88 -11.62 -0.85
C ASN A 125 25.40 -11.60 -1.08
N ASP A 126 26.03 -10.42 -1.05
CA ASP A 126 27.49 -10.30 -1.21
C ASP A 126 28.23 -11.05 -0.08
N SER A 127 27.73 -10.98 1.15
CA SER A 127 28.30 -11.72 2.29
C SER A 127 28.12 -13.23 2.15
N PHE A 128 26.99 -13.68 1.59
CA PHE A 128 26.76 -15.09 1.29
C PHE A 128 27.68 -15.58 0.16
N ASP A 129 27.86 -14.80 -0.90
CA ASP A 129 28.79 -15.08 -2.00
C ASP A 129 30.25 -15.11 -1.54
N GLU A 130 30.63 -14.27 -0.57
CA GLU A 130 31.95 -14.33 0.08
C GLU A 130 32.11 -15.61 0.90
N LEU A 131 31.10 -15.95 1.72
CA LEU A 131 31.10 -17.14 2.56
C LEU A 131 31.22 -18.43 1.75
N THR A 132 30.47 -18.55 0.65
CA THR A 132 30.53 -19.70 -0.26
C THR A 132 31.93 -19.85 -0.85
N LYS A 133 32.55 -18.77 -1.35
CA LYS A 133 33.93 -18.80 -1.86
C LYS A 133 34.94 -19.27 -0.82
N LEU A 134 34.82 -18.78 0.42
CA LEU A 134 35.72 -19.20 1.50
C LEU A 134 35.56 -20.69 1.82
N TYR A 135 34.33 -21.21 1.86
CA TYR A 135 34.11 -22.65 2.06
C TYR A 135 34.66 -23.50 0.91
N GLN A 136 34.54 -23.03 -0.33
CA GLN A 136 35.11 -23.72 -1.48
C GLN A 136 36.65 -23.77 -1.40
N GLN A 137 37.30 -22.64 -1.10
CA GLN A 137 38.76 -22.55 -0.98
C GLN A 137 39.29 -23.43 0.16
N ARG A 138 38.63 -23.37 1.31
CA ARG A 138 38.95 -24.21 2.48
C ARG A 138 38.88 -25.70 2.12
N GLY A 139 37.87 -26.09 1.36
CA GLY A 139 37.65 -27.47 0.97
C GLY A 139 37.06 -28.32 2.09
N PHE A 140 36.82 -29.59 1.78
CA PHE A 140 36.33 -30.59 2.73
C PHE A 140 36.77 -31.99 2.31
N LYS A 141 37.17 -32.81 3.30
CA LYS A 141 37.75 -34.14 3.08
C LYS A 141 38.87 -34.09 2.06
N ASP A 142 38.70 -34.72 0.90
CA ASP A 142 39.75 -34.96 -0.09
C ASP A 142 39.85 -33.83 -1.12
N HIS A 143 39.05 -32.78 -0.96
CA HIS A 143 39.01 -31.63 -1.87
C HIS A 143 39.56 -30.36 -1.22
N GLY A 144 40.02 -29.43 -2.07
CA GLY A 144 40.54 -28.13 -1.67
C GLY A 144 41.77 -28.21 -0.76
N LEU A 145 41.94 -27.17 0.07
CA LEU A 145 43.10 -27.08 0.96
C LEU A 145 43.09 -28.18 2.04
N GLU A 146 41.92 -28.56 2.57
CA GLU A 146 41.80 -29.68 3.52
C GLU A 146 42.29 -31.01 2.90
N GLY A 147 41.94 -31.31 1.65
CA GLY A 147 42.38 -32.52 0.96
C GLY A 147 43.89 -32.58 0.79
N SER A 148 44.49 -31.52 0.26
CA SER A 148 45.94 -31.46 0.08
C SER A 148 46.72 -31.49 1.41
N MET A 149 46.13 -30.97 2.50
CA MET A 149 46.72 -31.07 3.83
C MET A 149 46.59 -32.49 4.40
N ARG A 150 45.46 -33.17 4.16
CA ARG A 150 45.26 -34.57 4.57
C ARG A 150 46.25 -35.51 3.91
N GLU A 151 46.55 -35.29 2.64
CA GLU A 151 47.57 -36.07 1.92
C GLU A 151 48.95 -35.96 2.60
N ASP A 152 49.36 -34.74 3.00
CA ASP A 152 50.65 -34.55 3.69
C ASP A 152 50.71 -35.33 5.01
N VAL A 153 49.66 -35.26 5.84
CA VAL A 153 49.67 -35.99 7.13
C VAL A 153 49.51 -37.49 6.95
N HIS A 154 48.83 -37.96 5.90
CA HIS A 154 48.84 -39.37 5.53
C HIS A 154 50.24 -39.85 5.16
N ASN A 155 50.98 -39.08 4.35
CA ASN A 155 52.38 -39.37 4.05
C ASN A 155 53.25 -39.43 5.31
N LEU A 156 52.99 -38.57 6.31
CA LEU A 156 53.69 -38.62 7.61
C LEU A 156 53.29 -39.84 8.47
N GLN A 157 52.04 -40.32 8.37
CA GLN A 157 51.58 -41.51 9.08
C GLN A 157 52.16 -42.82 8.51
N GLU A 158 52.59 -42.78 7.25
CA GLU A 158 53.30 -43.87 6.57
C GLU A 158 54.83 -43.81 6.74
N ALA A 159 55.34 -42.90 7.58
CA ALA A 159 56.77 -42.79 7.88
C ALA A 159 57.38 -44.12 8.37
N ILE A 160 58.70 -44.29 8.22
CA ILE A 160 59.38 -45.57 8.47
C ILE A 160 59.40 -45.90 9.98
N GLY A 161 59.77 -44.94 10.82
CA GLY A 161 59.94 -45.15 12.25
C GLY A 161 58.65 -44.99 13.08
N PRO A 162 58.51 -45.74 14.19
CA PRO A 162 57.30 -45.70 15.02
C PRO A 162 57.10 -44.35 15.73
N ARG A 163 58.19 -43.65 16.09
CA ARG A 163 58.11 -42.34 16.73
C ARG A 163 57.58 -41.27 15.77
N GLU A 164 58.01 -41.29 14.51
CA GLU A 164 57.46 -40.41 13.47
C GLU A 164 55.96 -40.58 13.32
N LYS A 165 55.48 -41.83 13.30
CA LYS A 165 54.04 -42.13 13.24
C LYS A 165 53.31 -41.56 14.45
N ILE A 166 53.86 -41.70 15.66
CA ILE A 166 53.26 -41.13 16.88
C ILE A 166 53.12 -39.61 16.76
N TYR A 167 54.15 -38.91 16.28
CA TYR A 167 54.06 -37.47 16.03
C TYR A 167 53.01 -37.14 14.97
N ALA A 168 52.98 -37.87 13.85
CA ALA A 168 51.98 -37.66 12.79
C ALA A 168 50.54 -37.86 13.27
N TYR A 169 50.29 -38.88 14.10
CA TYR A 169 48.98 -39.09 14.74
C TYR A 169 48.63 -37.98 15.73
N SER A 170 49.63 -37.44 16.45
CA SER A 170 49.44 -36.34 17.40
C SER A 170 49.10 -35.03 16.69
N LEU A 171 49.80 -34.71 15.59
CA LEU A 171 49.45 -33.60 14.70
C LEU A 171 48.01 -33.71 14.20
N ARG A 172 47.64 -34.87 13.65
CA ARG A 172 46.28 -35.13 13.16
C ARG A 172 45.23 -34.98 14.26
N ARG A 173 45.54 -35.35 15.50
CA ARG A 173 44.64 -35.19 16.65
C ARG A 173 44.39 -33.71 16.94
N HIS A 174 45.43 -32.91 17.06
CA HIS A 174 45.29 -31.47 17.31
C HIS A 174 44.57 -30.75 16.17
N GLU A 175 44.84 -31.13 14.92
CA GLU A 175 44.12 -30.62 13.76
C GLU A 175 42.62 -30.93 13.88
N LYS A 176 42.24 -32.17 14.18
CA LYS A 176 40.83 -32.56 14.36
C LYS A 176 40.16 -31.84 15.51
N ASP A 177 40.88 -31.66 16.63
CA ASP A 177 40.37 -30.92 17.78
C ASP A 177 40.10 -29.45 17.40
N PHE A 178 40.98 -28.81 16.63
CA PHE A 178 40.74 -27.48 16.06
C PHE A 178 39.51 -27.49 15.14
N MET A 179 39.42 -28.40 14.17
CA MET A 179 38.31 -28.41 13.21
C MET A 179 36.93 -28.60 13.89
N LEU A 180 36.90 -29.36 15.00
CA LEU A 180 35.68 -29.61 15.75
C LEU A 180 35.30 -28.44 16.68
N ARG A 181 36.29 -27.80 17.30
CA ARG A 181 36.07 -26.84 18.41
C ARG A 181 36.32 -25.39 18.04
N LYS A 182 37.01 -25.13 16.92
CA LYS A 182 37.41 -23.79 16.45
C LYS A 182 38.23 -22.99 17.48
N ASP A 183 38.93 -23.67 18.37
CA ASP A 183 39.72 -23.06 19.44
C ASP A 183 41.21 -22.96 19.06
N LEU A 184 41.74 -21.74 19.03
CA LEU A 184 43.13 -21.42 18.67
C LEU A 184 44.16 -22.08 19.58
N LYS A 185 43.79 -22.56 20.77
CA LYS A 185 44.68 -23.38 21.61
C LYS A 185 45.20 -24.61 20.86
N TYR A 186 44.38 -25.24 20.02
CA TYR A 186 44.79 -26.41 19.24
C TYR A 186 45.72 -26.04 18.08
N PHE A 187 45.60 -24.83 17.55
CA PHE A 187 46.56 -24.30 16.58
C PHE A 187 47.96 -24.17 17.22
N GLU A 188 48.06 -23.55 18.39
CA GLU A 188 49.32 -23.41 19.11
C GLU A 188 49.90 -24.77 19.54
N THR A 189 49.03 -25.68 19.99
CA THR A 189 49.47 -27.03 20.38
C THR A 189 50.01 -27.80 19.18
N LEU A 190 49.34 -27.75 18.03
CA LEU A 190 49.81 -28.39 16.81
C LEU A 190 51.16 -27.83 16.37
N ARG A 191 51.33 -26.51 16.36
CA ARG A 191 52.62 -25.87 16.02
C ARG A 191 53.75 -26.34 16.92
N LYS A 192 53.51 -26.39 18.24
CA LYS A 192 54.49 -26.90 19.20
C LYS A 192 54.87 -28.35 18.92
N THR A 193 53.88 -29.23 18.72
CA THR A 193 54.13 -30.65 18.38
C THR A 193 54.90 -30.79 17.07
N ALA A 194 54.66 -29.91 16.10
CA ALA A 194 55.35 -29.96 14.82
C ALA A 194 56.83 -29.52 14.93
N GLU A 195 57.13 -28.53 15.76
CA GLU A 195 58.52 -28.17 16.09
C GLU A 195 59.24 -29.30 16.85
N GLU A 196 58.58 -29.91 17.83
CA GLU A 196 59.11 -31.10 18.53
C GLU A 196 59.40 -32.26 17.57
N PHE A 197 58.50 -32.47 16.59
CA PHE A 197 58.69 -33.50 15.56
C PHE A 197 59.88 -33.17 14.65
N LYS A 198 60.02 -31.93 14.17
CA LYS A 198 61.17 -31.51 13.37
C LYS A 198 62.49 -31.67 14.12
N GLU A 199 62.51 -31.33 15.40
CA GLU A 199 63.70 -31.48 16.23
C GLU A 199 64.07 -32.95 16.42
N TYR A 200 63.08 -33.82 16.65
CA TYR A 200 63.29 -35.27 16.67
C TYR A 200 63.90 -35.78 15.36
N VAL A 201 63.35 -35.38 14.20
CA VAL A 201 63.88 -35.78 12.88
C VAL A 201 65.32 -35.30 12.69
N ARG A 202 65.64 -34.08 13.15
CA ARG A 202 66.99 -33.51 13.07
C ARG A 202 68.00 -34.30 13.92
N MET A 203 67.64 -34.59 15.17
CA MET A 203 68.54 -35.20 16.16
C MET A 203 68.59 -36.74 16.12
N SER A 204 67.64 -37.41 15.48
CA SER A 204 67.57 -38.88 15.47
C SER A 204 68.69 -39.50 14.64
N ASP A 205 69.39 -40.49 15.21
CA ASP A 205 70.43 -41.28 14.55
C ASP A 205 69.96 -42.72 14.22
N GLU A 206 68.65 -42.93 14.13
CA GLU A 206 68.06 -44.22 13.74
C GLU A 206 68.49 -44.63 12.31
N ALA A 207 68.56 -45.94 12.04
CA ALA A 207 69.18 -46.47 10.82
C ALA A 207 68.55 -45.96 9.51
N HIS A 208 67.25 -45.65 9.50
CA HIS A 208 66.55 -45.11 8.33
C HIS A 208 66.65 -43.58 8.18
N MET A 209 67.23 -42.87 9.16
CA MET A 209 67.34 -41.41 9.20
C MET A 209 68.50 -40.86 8.36
N SER A 210 68.57 -41.25 7.08
CA SER A 210 69.52 -40.66 6.13
C SER A 210 69.30 -39.15 5.96
N PRO A 211 70.33 -38.36 5.59
CA PRO A 211 70.17 -36.92 5.33
C PRO A 211 69.06 -36.60 4.33
N ALA A 212 68.88 -37.43 3.31
CA ALA A 212 67.82 -37.29 2.31
C ALA A 212 66.43 -37.54 2.92
N TYR A 213 66.27 -38.58 3.75
CA TYR A 213 65.01 -38.88 4.43
C TYR A 213 64.64 -37.76 5.42
N LYS A 214 65.58 -37.30 6.25
CA LYS A 214 65.38 -36.18 7.18
C LYS A 214 64.89 -34.94 6.43
N LYS A 215 65.57 -34.55 5.34
CA LYS A 215 65.17 -33.42 4.49
C LYS A 215 63.77 -33.59 3.91
N ASN A 216 63.43 -34.80 3.45
CA ASN A 216 62.11 -35.06 2.88
C ASN A 216 61.00 -34.96 3.94
N ILE A 217 61.15 -35.62 5.09
CA ILE A 217 60.16 -35.57 6.17
C ILE A 217 59.98 -34.16 6.71
N SER A 218 61.07 -33.41 6.96
CA SER A 218 60.98 -32.02 7.40
C SER A 218 60.20 -31.15 6.40
N ARG A 219 60.45 -31.34 5.09
CA ARG A 219 59.70 -30.64 4.04
C ARG A 219 58.20 -30.97 4.06
N VAL A 220 57.83 -32.24 4.27
CA VAL A 220 56.41 -32.64 4.35
C VAL A 220 55.76 -32.05 5.61
N ILE A 221 56.47 -32.04 6.74
CA ILE A 221 56.01 -31.38 7.98
C ILE A 221 55.76 -29.89 7.73
N ASP A 222 56.70 -29.18 7.11
CA ASP A 222 56.56 -27.74 6.84
C ASP A 222 55.39 -27.46 5.89
N ASN A 223 55.22 -28.27 4.83
CA ASN A 223 54.07 -28.18 3.93
C ASN A 223 52.74 -28.37 4.66
N TYR A 224 52.65 -29.40 5.51
CA TYR A 224 51.46 -29.68 6.31
C TYR A 224 51.11 -28.49 7.23
N ILE A 225 52.10 -27.96 7.96
CA ILE A 225 51.90 -26.81 8.86
C ILE A 225 51.44 -25.59 8.06
N GLN A 226 52.08 -25.28 6.92
CA GLN A 226 51.71 -24.13 6.10
C GLN A 226 50.26 -24.23 5.60
N LYS A 227 49.82 -25.42 5.18
CA LYS A 227 48.43 -25.64 4.78
C LYS A 227 47.48 -25.52 5.97
N PHE A 228 47.84 -26.05 7.14
CA PHE A 228 47.04 -25.92 8.34
C PHE A 228 46.89 -24.45 8.80
N VAL A 229 47.97 -23.66 8.78
CA VAL A 229 47.93 -22.21 9.06
C VAL A 229 46.94 -21.52 8.13
N LYS A 230 46.99 -21.79 6.83
CA LYS A 230 46.04 -21.23 5.86
C LYS A 230 44.60 -21.66 6.13
N ILE A 231 44.36 -22.90 6.57
CA ILE A 231 43.00 -23.30 6.97
C ILE A 231 42.56 -22.52 8.21
N VAL A 232 43.43 -22.32 9.21
CA VAL A 232 43.10 -21.52 10.40
C VAL A 232 42.78 -20.08 10.01
N GLU A 233 43.55 -19.48 9.11
CA GLU A 233 43.27 -18.13 8.56
C GLU A 233 41.90 -18.07 7.87
N LEU A 234 41.58 -19.03 7.00
CA LEU A 234 40.27 -19.12 6.34
C LEU A 234 39.13 -19.32 7.35
N GLU A 235 39.35 -20.10 8.42
CA GLU A 235 38.33 -20.32 9.46
C GLU A 235 38.10 -19.08 10.31
N MET A 236 39.14 -18.27 10.55
CA MET A 236 39.00 -16.97 11.19
C MET A 236 38.25 -15.98 10.29
N GLU A 237 38.51 -15.99 8.98
CA GLU A 237 37.80 -15.16 8.01
C GLU A 237 36.32 -15.56 7.88
N ILE A 238 36.04 -16.87 7.81
CA ILE A 238 34.68 -17.42 7.87
C ILE A 238 34.00 -17.02 9.19
N GLY A 239 34.72 -17.10 10.31
CA GLY A 239 34.23 -16.90 11.67
C GLY A 239 34.36 -18.18 12.50
N LEU A 240 35.04 -18.09 13.65
CA LEU A 240 35.18 -19.22 14.58
C LEU A 240 33.90 -19.48 15.37
N SER A 241 33.02 -18.48 15.43
CA SER A 241 31.66 -18.53 15.96
C SER A 241 30.67 -17.89 14.98
N GLU A 242 29.36 -18.10 15.20
CA GLU A 242 28.30 -17.56 14.33
C GLU A 242 28.26 -16.03 14.25
N SER A 243 28.83 -15.32 15.23
CA SER A 243 28.87 -13.86 15.29
C SER A 243 30.17 -13.23 14.79
N GLU A 244 31.13 -14.04 14.33
CA GLU A 244 32.45 -13.57 13.89
C GLU A 244 32.64 -13.73 12.39
N GLY A 245 33.65 -13.03 11.85
CA GLY A 245 34.04 -13.14 10.45
C GLY A 245 32.91 -12.80 9.48
N VAL A 246 32.94 -13.44 8.31
CA VAL A 246 31.92 -13.30 7.27
C VAL A 246 30.58 -13.89 7.72
N SER A 247 30.57 -14.95 8.53
CA SER A 247 29.33 -15.52 9.09
C SER A 247 28.57 -14.50 9.96
N GLY A 248 29.30 -13.76 10.80
CA GLY A 248 28.72 -12.68 11.61
C GLY A 248 28.22 -11.52 10.76
N LYS A 249 28.96 -11.10 9.73
CA LYS A 249 28.51 -10.07 8.77
C LYS A 249 27.23 -10.49 8.05
N LEU A 250 27.17 -11.74 7.58
CA LEU A 250 26.00 -12.30 6.93
C LEU A 250 24.79 -12.28 7.88
N LEU A 251 24.96 -12.78 9.10
CA LEU A 251 23.91 -12.75 10.13
C LEU A 251 23.43 -11.33 10.43
N GLN A 252 24.35 -10.38 10.59
CA GLN A 252 24.03 -8.98 10.87
C GLN A 252 23.24 -8.36 9.70
N SER A 253 23.73 -8.53 8.47
CA SER A 253 23.05 -8.00 7.28
C SER A 253 21.64 -8.58 7.10
N ALA A 254 21.43 -9.85 7.45
CA ALA A 254 20.12 -10.47 7.44
C ALA A 254 19.18 -9.90 8.51
N ASN A 255 19.72 -9.60 9.71
CA ASN A 255 18.95 -9.03 10.81
C ASN A 255 18.64 -7.54 10.60
N ASP A 256 19.51 -6.79 9.93
CA ASP A 256 19.31 -5.38 9.60
C ASP A 256 18.14 -5.15 8.63
N LEU A 257 17.71 -6.18 7.89
CA LEU A 257 16.58 -6.13 6.97
C LEU A 257 15.21 -6.16 7.67
N GLU A 258 15.12 -6.82 8.82
CA GLU A 258 13.88 -6.97 9.59
C GLU A 258 13.25 -5.61 9.98
N PRO A 259 13.97 -4.67 10.62
CA PRO A 259 13.39 -3.38 10.98
C PRO A 259 12.97 -2.55 9.74
N ILE A 260 13.67 -2.72 8.61
CA ILE A 260 13.31 -2.02 7.36
C ILE A 260 11.96 -2.55 6.84
N SER A 261 11.80 -3.88 6.78
CA SER A 261 10.53 -4.48 6.37
C SER A 261 9.37 -4.17 7.30
N ASP A 262 9.60 -4.18 8.62
CA ASP A 262 8.56 -3.84 9.60
C ASP A 262 8.13 -2.39 9.45
N ALA A 263 9.08 -1.48 9.29
CA ALA A 263 8.79 -0.07 9.04
C ALA A 263 7.98 0.14 7.76
N MET A 264 8.31 -0.58 6.67
CA MET A 264 7.53 -0.54 5.43
C MET A 264 6.09 -1.02 5.63
N LEU A 265 5.88 -2.14 6.31
CA LEU A 265 4.56 -2.70 6.55
C LEU A 265 3.70 -1.75 7.41
N ILE A 266 4.27 -1.22 8.50
CA ILE A 266 3.60 -0.25 9.38
C ILE A 266 3.25 1.02 8.62
N TYR A 267 4.19 1.53 7.81
CA TYR A 267 3.98 2.73 7.03
C TYR A 267 2.85 2.57 6.00
N ALA A 268 2.84 1.45 5.28
CA ALA A 268 1.81 1.13 4.30
C ALA A 268 0.42 0.98 4.95
N ASP A 269 0.33 0.29 6.10
CA ASP A 269 -0.91 0.17 6.85
C ASP A 269 -1.42 1.52 7.35
N THR A 270 -0.52 2.35 7.89
CA THR A 270 -0.86 3.68 8.39
C THR A 270 -1.40 4.57 7.29
N LYS A 271 -0.71 4.60 6.13
CA LYS A 271 -1.16 5.38 4.97
C LYS A 271 -2.49 4.88 4.41
N SER A 272 -2.66 3.57 4.30
CA SER A 272 -3.92 2.97 3.87
C SER A 272 -5.08 3.39 4.78
N ALA A 273 -4.88 3.31 6.10
CA ALA A 273 -5.87 3.73 7.09
C ALA A 273 -6.19 5.23 7.01
N ASP A 274 -5.18 6.08 6.88
CA ASP A 274 -5.35 7.54 6.73
C ASP A 274 -6.19 7.88 5.49
N PHE A 275 -5.91 7.25 4.34
CA PHE A 275 -6.68 7.46 3.12
C PHE A 275 -8.11 6.92 3.23
N GLN A 276 -8.31 5.78 3.90
CA GLN A 276 -9.65 5.23 4.14
C GLN A 276 -10.47 6.12 5.09
N GLN A 277 -9.84 6.71 6.10
CA GLN A 277 -10.48 7.68 6.98
C GLN A 277 -10.85 8.97 6.23
N GLN A 278 -9.94 9.50 5.40
CA GLN A 278 -10.22 10.66 4.55
C GLN A 278 -11.36 10.37 3.57
N ALA A 279 -11.37 9.20 2.92
CA ALA A 279 -12.44 8.78 2.04
C ALA A 279 -13.80 8.81 2.76
N SER A 280 -13.86 8.25 3.97
CA SER A 280 -15.05 8.24 4.80
C SER A 280 -15.49 9.65 5.22
N PHE A 281 -14.54 10.52 5.55
CA PHE A 281 -14.80 11.92 5.89
C PHE A 281 -15.39 12.71 4.72
N TYR A 282 -14.79 12.62 3.52
CA TYR A 282 -15.32 13.28 2.32
C TYR A 282 -16.70 12.75 1.93
N PHE A 283 -16.92 11.42 2.05
CA PHE A 283 -18.22 10.82 1.80
C PHE A 283 -19.29 11.36 2.76
N LEU A 284 -19.04 11.27 4.07
CA LEU A 284 -19.99 11.74 5.10
C LEU A 284 -20.24 13.25 4.98
N GLY A 285 -19.19 14.04 4.77
CA GLY A 285 -19.28 15.48 4.55
C GLY A 285 -20.17 15.83 3.36
N SER A 286 -20.04 15.09 2.25
CA SER A 286 -20.88 15.29 1.06
C SER A 286 -22.36 14.95 1.29
N VAL A 287 -22.65 13.90 2.09
CA VAL A 287 -24.02 13.53 2.47
C VAL A 287 -24.65 14.60 3.36
N ILE A 288 -23.91 15.12 4.34
CA ILE A 288 -24.38 16.21 5.22
C ILE A 288 -24.66 17.47 4.38
N LEU A 289 -23.74 17.84 3.48
CA LEU A 289 -23.90 19.00 2.59
C LEU A 289 -25.13 18.83 1.69
N MET A 290 -25.38 17.63 1.19
CA MET A 290 -26.55 17.31 0.37
C MET A 290 -27.86 17.50 1.15
N ILE A 291 -27.92 17.04 2.40
CA ILE A 291 -29.10 17.21 3.28
C ILE A 291 -29.35 18.69 3.55
N LEU A 292 -28.30 19.45 3.89
CA LEU A 292 -28.40 20.90 4.13
C LEU A 292 -28.85 21.64 2.87
N ALA A 293 -28.25 21.34 1.71
CA ALA A 293 -28.65 21.91 0.44
C ALA A 293 -30.12 21.60 0.12
N GLY A 294 -30.56 20.36 0.33
CA GLY A 294 -31.95 19.95 0.19
C GLY A 294 -32.89 20.77 1.09
N PHE A 295 -32.53 20.97 2.36
CA PHE A 295 -33.30 21.80 3.29
C PHE A 295 -33.45 23.25 2.80
N PHE A 296 -32.36 23.89 2.37
CA PHE A 296 -32.40 25.26 1.84
C PHE A 296 -33.17 25.35 0.51
N ILE A 297 -33.03 24.36 -0.37
CA ILE A 297 -33.80 24.25 -1.61
C ILE A 297 -35.29 24.18 -1.32
N VAL A 298 -35.73 23.34 -0.38
CA VAL A 298 -37.13 23.21 0.02
C VAL A 298 -37.69 24.55 0.50
N ILE A 299 -36.96 25.28 1.34
CA ILE A 299 -37.36 26.62 1.79
C ILE A 299 -37.45 27.61 0.63
N GLY A 300 -36.51 27.56 -0.32
CA GLY A 300 -36.52 28.41 -1.52
C GLY A 300 -37.71 28.13 -2.44
N LEU A 301 -38.03 26.85 -2.67
CA LEU A 301 -39.18 26.44 -3.48
C LEU A 301 -40.50 26.76 -2.79
N ASP A 302 -40.59 26.62 -1.46
CA ASP A 302 -41.78 27.02 -0.69
C ASP A 302 -42.11 28.50 -0.91
N LYS A 303 -41.11 29.38 -0.77
CA LYS A 303 -41.28 30.82 -0.97
C LYS A 303 -41.53 31.21 -2.43
N SER A 304 -40.90 30.54 -3.38
CA SER A 304 -40.97 30.93 -4.80
C SER A 304 -42.13 30.29 -5.56
N ILE A 305 -42.68 29.15 -5.10
CA ILE A 305 -43.67 28.37 -5.84
C ILE A 305 -44.88 28.05 -4.95
N SER A 306 -44.68 27.31 -3.85
CA SER A 306 -45.78 26.75 -3.07
C SER A 306 -46.67 27.83 -2.43
N ARG A 307 -46.09 28.83 -1.77
CA ARG A 307 -46.85 29.92 -1.14
C ARG A 307 -47.63 30.78 -2.14
N PRO A 308 -47.01 31.30 -3.24
CA PRO A 308 -47.76 32.02 -4.26
C PRO A 308 -48.93 31.25 -4.86
N ILE A 309 -48.76 29.94 -5.12
CA ILE A 309 -49.85 29.08 -5.65
C ILE A 309 -50.94 28.89 -4.59
N ALA A 310 -50.58 28.66 -3.33
CA ALA A 310 -51.54 28.54 -2.23
C ALA A 310 -52.37 29.82 -2.07
N LEU A 311 -51.71 31.00 -2.09
CA LEU A 311 -52.38 32.30 -2.06
C LEU A 311 -53.35 32.49 -3.24
N LEU A 312 -52.93 32.16 -4.47
CA LEU A 312 -53.81 32.21 -5.64
C LEU A 312 -55.03 31.31 -5.48
N ASN A 313 -54.84 30.08 -4.99
CA ASN A 313 -55.92 29.13 -4.75
C ASN A 313 -56.90 29.61 -3.67
N ASP A 314 -56.39 30.22 -2.60
CA ASP A 314 -57.23 30.75 -1.53
C ASP A 314 -58.06 31.95 -2.01
N VAL A 315 -57.47 32.84 -2.81
CA VAL A 315 -58.20 33.95 -3.45
C VAL A 315 -59.30 33.43 -4.38
N ILE A 316 -59.02 32.41 -5.20
CA ILE A 316 -60.04 31.78 -6.05
C ILE A 316 -61.18 31.19 -5.22
N LYS A 317 -60.87 30.50 -4.12
CA LYS A 317 -61.89 29.93 -3.24
C LYS A 317 -62.74 31.01 -2.58
N ASP A 318 -62.15 32.10 -2.13
CA ASP A 318 -62.91 33.20 -1.51
C ASP A 318 -63.82 33.90 -2.54
N GLU A 319 -63.36 34.07 -3.78
CA GLU A 319 -64.17 34.59 -4.89
C GLU A 319 -65.36 33.67 -5.23
N ILE A 320 -65.13 32.36 -5.37
CA ILE A 320 -66.20 31.38 -5.65
C ILE A 320 -67.25 31.34 -4.53
N ASN A 321 -66.84 31.52 -3.28
CA ASN A 321 -67.73 31.49 -2.12
C ASN A 321 -68.41 32.84 -1.82
N GLY A 322 -68.21 33.86 -2.67
CA GLY A 322 -68.89 35.15 -2.56
C GLY A 322 -68.47 35.98 -1.35
N LYS A 323 -67.25 35.77 -0.82
CA LYS A 323 -66.69 36.65 0.23
C LYS A 323 -66.18 37.95 -0.40
N GLU A 324 -66.10 39.03 0.40
CA GLU A 324 -65.64 40.33 -0.08
C GLU A 324 -64.30 40.25 -0.84
N ARG A 325 -64.26 40.92 -1.99
CA ARG A 325 -63.15 40.96 -2.95
C ARG A 325 -61.89 41.48 -2.27
N THR A 326 -60.98 40.59 -1.90
CA THR A 326 -59.75 40.97 -1.21
C THR A 326 -58.68 41.46 -2.20
N ASN A 327 -58.00 42.57 -1.87
CA ASN A 327 -56.76 43.01 -2.53
C ASN A 327 -55.56 42.06 -2.27
N ALA A 328 -55.81 40.79 -1.93
CA ALA A 328 -54.82 39.82 -1.50
C ALA A 328 -53.74 39.55 -2.59
N LEU A 329 -54.06 39.80 -3.86
CA LEU A 329 -53.13 39.65 -4.98
C LEU A 329 -52.16 40.84 -5.15
N GLU A 330 -52.32 41.95 -4.43
CA GLU A 330 -51.46 43.14 -4.59
C GLU A 330 -50.02 42.94 -4.10
N GLY A 331 -49.80 41.97 -3.21
CA GLY A 331 -48.47 41.61 -2.70
C GLY A 331 -47.67 40.64 -3.57
N LEU A 332 -48.28 40.04 -4.61
CA LEU A 332 -47.63 39.04 -5.45
C LEU A 332 -46.78 39.70 -6.56
N GLN A 333 -45.59 40.17 -6.18
CA GLN A 333 -44.58 40.64 -7.14
C GLN A 333 -43.55 39.56 -7.44
N SER A 334 -43.99 38.48 -8.10
CA SER A 334 -43.04 37.53 -8.68
C SER A 334 -42.69 37.93 -10.11
N ARG A 335 -41.45 37.69 -10.53
CA ARG A 335 -40.94 37.95 -11.90
C ARG A 335 -40.83 36.66 -12.74
N ASP A 336 -41.51 35.60 -12.32
CA ASP A 336 -41.57 34.30 -12.96
C ASP A 336 -43.00 33.98 -13.45
N GLU A 337 -43.22 32.75 -13.92
CA GLU A 337 -44.51 32.33 -14.46
C GLU A 337 -45.66 32.44 -13.45
N ILE A 338 -45.39 32.35 -12.14
CA ILE A 338 -46.44 32.57 -11.13
C ILE A 338 -46.82 34.05 -11.04
N GLY A 339 -45.87 34.96 -11.21
CA GLY A 339 -46.14 36.39 -11.27
C GLY A 339 -46.95 36.77 -12.51
N GLU A 340 -46.61 36.19 -13.66
CA GLU A 340 -47.38 36.35 -14.90
C GLU A 340 -48.79 35.78 -14.76
N LEU A 341 -48.92 34.57 -14.19
CA LEU A 341 -50.21 33.95 -13.90
C LEU A 341 -51.07 34.80 -12.95
N SER A 342 -50.48 35.32 -11.88
CA SER A 342 -51.16 36.20 -10.92
C SER A 342 -51.64 37.49 -11.59
N THR A 343 -50.82 38.08 -12.47
CA THR A 343 -51.17 39.29 -13.23
C THR A 343 -52.31 39.02 -14.20
N ASN A 344 -52.25 37.94 -14.97
CA ASN A 344 -53.29 37.53 -15.91
C ASN A 344 -54.60 37.21 -15.19
N PHE A 345 -54.53 36.54 -14.04
CA PHE A 345 -55.69 36.25 -13.21
C PHE A 345 -56.32 37.52 -12.64
N LYS A 346 -55.51 38.47 -12.14
CA LYS A 346 -55.98 39.80 -11.69
C LYS A 346 -56.72 40.54 -12.81
N LEU A 347 -56.22 40.46 -14.05
CA LEU A 347 -56.89 41.05 -15.22
C LEU A 347 -58.22 40.34 -15.53
N MET A 348 -58.29 39.02 -15.40
CA MET A 348 -59.52 38.26 -15.58
C MET A 348 -60.58 38.65 -14.54
N MET A 349 -60.21 38.74 -13.25
CA MET A 349 -61.13 39.16 -12.18
C MET A 349 -61.65 40.57 -12.42
N LYS A 350 -60.76 41.51 -12.78
CA LYS A 350 -61.17 42.87 -13.12
C LYS A 350 -62.17 42.92 -14.28
N LYS A 351 -62.02 42.07 -15.31
CA LYS A 351 -62.98 41.98 -16.42
C LYS A 351 -64.31 41.35 -16.01
N LEU A 352 -64.29 40.34 -15.15
CA LEU A 352 -65.52 39.76 -14.60
C LEU A 352 -66.28 40.77 -13.75
N ASP A 353 -65.59 41.53 -12.90
CA ASP A 353 -66.19 42.61 -12.12
C ASP A 353 -66.86 43.64 -13.02
N GLN A 354 -66.18 44.09 -14.07
CA GLN A 354 -66.76 45.01 -15.06
C GLN A 354 -68.01 44.42 -15.75
N GLN A 355 -68.04 43.12 -16.00
CA GLN A 355 -69.22 42.45 -16.56
C GLN A 355 -70.36 42.33 -15.54
N PHE A 356 -70.07 42.00 -14.28
CA PHE A 356 -71.08 41.98 -13.22
C PHE A 356 -71.68 43.37 -12.97
N ASP A 357 -70.85 44.40 -12.94
CA ASP A 357 -71.30 45.79 -12.80
C ASP A 357 -72.18 46.19 -13.98
N ALA A 358 -71.77 45.87 -15.21
CA ALA A 358 -72.59 46.11 -16.41
C ALA A 358 -73.91 45.33 -16.39
N ILE A 359 -73.93 44.08 -15.92
CA ILE A 359 -75.15 43.28 -15.76
C ILE A 359 -76.06 43.90 -14.71
N ASN A 360 -75.52 44.32 -13.56
CA ASN A 360 -76.29 44.95 -12.50
C ASN A 360 -76.86 46.30 -12.94
N GLU A 361 -76.08 47.10 -13.67
CA GLU A 361 -76.54 48.36 -14.25
C GLU A 361 -77.63 48.12 -15.30
N THR A 362 -77.46 47.12 -16.16
CA THR A 362 -78.49 46.71 -17.14
C THR A 362 -79.75 46.20 -16.45
N ASN A 363 -79.63 45.38 -15.40
CA ASN A 363 -80.76 44.89 -14.59
C ASN A 363 -81.49 46.05 -13.91
N LYS A 364 -80.76 47.04 -13.40
CA LYS A 364 -81.35 48.24 -12.79
C LYS A 364 -82.12 49.07 -13.80
N VAL A 365 -81.57 49.26 -15.00
CA VAL A 365 -82.27 49.91 -16.13
C VAL A 365 -83.50 49.11 -16.55
N LEU A 366 -83.43 47.78 -16.57
CA LEU A 366 -84.57 46.89 -16.85
C LEU A 366 -85.63 46.93 -15.75
N GLU A 367 -85.26 47.02 -14.48
CA GLU A 367 -86.19 47.22 -13.35
C GLU A 367 -86.87 48.59 -13.45
N GLU A 368 -86.12 49.65 -13.74
CA GLU A 368 -86.67 50.99 -13.97
C GLU A 368 -87.62 51.02 -15.19
N ALA A 369 -87.25 50.35 -16.29
CA ALA A 369 -88.09 50.21 -17.48
C ALA A 369 -89.35 49.37 -17.21
N SER A 370 -89.23 48.28 -16.43
CA SER A 370 -90.34 47.44 -15.95
C SER A 370 -91.31 48.22 -15.04
N GLU A 371 -90.79 49.05 -14.14
CA GLU A 371 -91.58 49.95 -13.30
C GLU A 371 -92.32 51.02 -14.13
N ILE A 372 -91.65 51.58 -15.15
CA ILE A 372 -92.26 52.51 -16.10
C ILE A 372 -93.37 51.81 -16.91
N ASP A 373 -93.15 50.57 -17.36
CA ASP A 373 -94.13 49.82 -18.14
C ASP A 373 -95.32 49.33 -17.28
N LYS A 374 -95.08 48.96 -16.01
CA LYS A 374 -96.14 48.74 -15.00
C LYS A 374 -96.97 50.01 -14.77
N LYS A 375 -96.32 51.17 -14.63
CA LYS A 375 -97.03 52.46 -14.56
C LYS A 375 -97.85 52.68 -15.84
N LYS A 376 -97.28 52.49 -17.03
CA LYS A 376 -97.96 52.64 -18.33
C LYS A 376 -99.16 51.70 -18.49
N ASN A 377 -99.06 50.45 -18.05
CA ASN A 377 -100.16 49.49 -18.02
C ASN A 377 -101.21 49.82 -16.93
N GLY A 378 -100.80 50.43 -15.82
CA GLY A 378 -101.70 51.05 -14.83
C GLY A 378 -102.51 52.21 -15.44
N TRP A 379 -101.88 53.07 -16.23
CA TRP A 379 -102.55 54.15 -16.99
C TRP A 379 -103.50 53.61 -18.06
N ARG A 380 -103.15 52.51 -18.76
CA ARG A 380 -104.05 51.83 -19.71
C ARG A 380 -105.27 51.20 -19.04
N LYS A 381 -105.16 50.71 -17.79
CA LYS A 381 -106.32 50.24 -17.01
C LYS A 381 -107.16 51.39 -16.43
N ALA A 382 -106.56 52.56 -16.19
CA ALA A 382 -107.28 53.76 -15.74
C ALA A 382 -107.99 54.53 -16.87
N PHE A 383 -107.57 54.33 -18.12
CA PHE A 383 -108.16 54.92 -19.34
C PHE A 383 -108.80 53.86 -20.26
N LEU A 384 -109.62 52.98 -19.70
CA LEU A 384 -110.67 52.27 -20.46
C LEU A 384 -112.01 52.97 -20.17
N PRO A 385 -112.48 53.88 -21.05
CA PRO A 385 -113.86 54.34 -21.00
C PRO A 385 -114.78 53.26 -21.58
N LEU A 386 -115.87 53.01 -20.86
CA LEU A 386 -117.12 52.40 -21.33
C LEU A 386 -117.36 52.66 -22.82
N TRP A 387 -117.38 51.63 -23.66
CA TRP A 387 -118.32 51.49 -24.77
C TRP A 387 -118.52 49.99 -25.07
N ILE A 388 -119.76 49.56 -24.81
CA ILE A 388 -120.44 48.27 -25.04
C ILE A 388 -120.14 47.15 -24.03
#